data_AF-A0A349L4E2-F1
#
_entry.id   AF-A0A349L4E2-F1
#
_cell.length_a   1.000
_cell.length_b   1.000
_cell.length_c   1.000
_cell.angle_alpha   90.00
_cell.angle_beta   90.00
_cell.angle_gamma   90.00
#
_symmetry.space_group_name_H-M   'P 1'
#
loop_
_entity.id
_entity.type
_entity.pdbx_description
1 polymer ?
#
loop_
_entity_poly.entity_id
_entity_poly.type
_entity_poly.pdbx_seq_one_letter_code
_entity_poly.pdbx_strand_id
1 'polypeptide(L)' 'VVAIGEGGRDIAAAAALRHVWGYAVGLDMTRRDLQGEAKKLGRPWCTGKGFDQSAPIGPITPAA' A
#
# COMPACT_ATOMS: atom_id res chain seq x y z
N VAL A 1 5.04 4.37 -0.49
CA VAL A 1 5.35 2.91 -0.51
C VAL A 1 6.49 2.66 0.47
N VAL A 2 6.39 1.59 1.26
CA VAL A 2 7.45 1.14 2.16
C VAL A 2 7.86 -0.25 1.70
N ALA A 3 9.12 -0.43 1.33
CA ALA A 3 9.66 -1.72 0.95
C ALA A 3 10.14 -2.46 2.21
N ILE A 4 9.63 -3.67 2.44
CA ILE A 4 10.03 -4.50 3.58
C ILE A 4 11.21 -5.37 3.15
N GLY A 5 12.34 -5.26 3.87
CA GLY A 5 13.56 -6.03 3.60
C GLY A 5 13.70 -7.27 4.47
N GLU A 6 13.26 -7.18 5.73
CA GLU A 6 13.26 -8.30 6.67
C GLU A 6 11.82 -8.65 7.03
N GLY A 7 11.43 -9.91 6.85
CA GLY A 7 10.11 -10.39 7.24
C GLY A 7 9.88 -10.33 8.76
N GLY A 8 8.63 -10.48 9.17
CA GLY A 8 8.29 -10.57 10.58
C GLY A 8 6.79 -10.65 10.81
N ARG A 9 6.41 -10.94 12.06
CA ARG A 9 5.03 -11.02 12.53
C ARG A 9 4.99 -10.46 13.94
N ASP A 10 3.91 -9.75 14.28
CA ASP A 10 3.70 -9.16 15.61
C ASP A 10 4.91 -8.31 16.07
N ILE A 11 5.51 -7.56 15.13
CA ILE A 11 6.71 -6.75 15.34
C ILE A 11 6.38 -5.61 16.32
N ALA A 12 7.17 -5.48 17.39
CA ALA A 12 7.06 -4.35 18.30
C ALA A 12 7.25 -3.03 17.54
N ALA A 13 6.40 -2.02 17.77
CA ALA A 13 6.45 -0.76 17.04
C ALA A 13 7.83 -0.08 17.07
N ALA A 14 8.54 -0.15 18.20
CA ALA A 14 9.89 0.37 18.36
C ALA A 14 10.95 -0.33 17.47
N ALA A 15 10.67 -1.57 17.05
CA ALA A 15 11.53 -2.36 16.19
C ALA A 15 11.15 -2.24 14.70
N ALA A 16 10.01 -1.62 14.36
CA ALA A 16 9.44 -1.67 13.01
C ALA A 16 10.38 -1.14 11.91
N LEU A 17 11.10 -0.05 12.17
CA LEU A 17 11.97 0.58 11.17
C LEU A 17 13.15 -0.32 10.76
N ARG A 18 13.56 -1.29 11.59
CA ARG A 18 14.64 -2.22 11.23
C ARG A 18 14.25 -3.16 10.08
N HIS A 19 12.95 -3.39 9.89
CA HIS A 19 12.42 -4.25 8.83
C HIS A 19 12.26 -3.51 7.51
N VAL A 20 12.40 -2.18 7.51
CA VAL A 20 12.22 -1.34 6.32
C VAL A 20 13.52 -1.32 5.52
N TRP A 21 13.45 -1.75 4.26
CA TRP A 21 14.58 -1.64 3.32
C TRP A 21 14.70 -0.24 2.73
N GLY A 22 13.57 0.40 2.44
CA GLY A 22 13.55 1.70 1.78
C GLY A 22 12.16 2.22 1.48
N TYR A 23 12.13 3.37 0.80
CA TYR A 23 10.92 4.14 0.55
C TYR A 23 10.78 4.52 -0.92
N ALA A 24 9.55 4.63 -1.39
CA ALA A 24 9.24 5.19 -2.71
C ALA A 24 7.97 6.03 -2.66
N VAL A 25 7.87 6.98 -3.59
CA VAL A 25 6.60 7.61 -3.94
C VAL A 25 5.75 6.57 -4.67
N GLY A 26 4.46 6.48 -4.34
CA GLY A 26 3.51 5.67 -5.09
C GLY A 26 2.15 6.33 -5.12
N LEU A 27 1.37 6.01 -6.14
CA LEU A 27 -0.01 6.49 -6.26
C LEU A 27 -0.95 5.33 -5.96
N ASP A 28 -1.85 5.54 -5.01
CA ASP A 28 -2.96 4.62 -4.73
C ASP A 28 -4.16 5.03 -5.59
N MET A 29 -4.11 4.63 -6.86
CA MET A 29 -5.09 5.02 -7.86
C MET A 29 -6.47 4.48 -7.45
N THR A 30 -7.49 5.34 -7.52
CA THR A 30 -8.82 5.00 -7.03
C THR A 30 -9.88 5.32 -8.08
N ARG A 31 -10.63 4.31 -8.49
CA ARG A 31 -11.89 4.51 -9.24
C ARG A 31 -12.95 4.97 -8.24
N ARG A 32 -13.04 6.29 -8.07
CA ARG A 32 -13.74 6.94 -6.96
C ARG A 32 -15.24 6.67 -6.95
N ASP A 33 -15.81 6.65 -8.15
CA ASP A 33 -17.19 6.25 -8.43
C ASP A 33 -17.48 4.83 -7.90
N LEU A 34 -16.73 3.83 -8.35
CA LEU A 34 -16.93 2.42 -7.99
C LEU A 34 -16.66 2.17 -6.50
N GLN A 35 -15.67 2.85 -5.92
CA GLN A 35 -15.44 2.78 -4.48
C GLN A 35 -16.62 3.38 -3.70
N GLY A 36 -17.20 4.48 -4.19
CA GLY A 36 -18.38 5.11 -3.58
C GLY A 36 -19.59 4.18 -3.59
N GLU A 37 -19.85 3.50 -4.71
CA GLU A 37 -20.91 2.50 -4.83
C GLU A 37 -20.67 1.31 -3.90
N ALA A 38 -19.45 0.77 -3.87
CA ALA A 38 -19.09 -0.33 -2.98
C ALA A 38 -19.33 0.02 -1.50
N LYS A 39 -18.96 1.24 -1.07
CA LYS A 39 -19.23 1.73 0.29
C LYS A 39 -20.71 1.76 0.62
N LYS A 40 -21.55 2.32 -0.25
CA LYS A 40 -23.01 2.41 -0.05
C LYS A 40 -23.66 1.04 0.11
N LEU A 41 -23.11 0.03 -0.58
CA LEU A 41 -23.62 -1.34 -0.59
C LEU A 41 -22.93 -2.26 0.43
N GLY A 42 -21.97 -1.75 1.24
CA GLY A 42 -21.21 -2.57 2.18
C GLY A 42 -20.32 -3.65 1.52
N ARG A 43 -19.91 -3.42 0.26
CA ARG A 43 -19.15 -4.38 -0.55
C ARG A 43 -17.63 -4.18 -0.46
N PRO A 44 -16.83 -5.21 -0.78
CA PRO A 44 -15.38 -5.07 -0.91
C PRO A 44 -14.99 -3.99 -1.92
N TRP A 45 -13.85 -3.34 -1.68
CA TRP A 45 -13.37 -2.23 -2.52
C TRP A 45 -12.51 -2.69 -3.70
N CYS A 46 -12.43 -3.99 -3.98
CA CYS A 46 -11.54 -4.55 -5.00
C CYS A 46 -11.73 -3.89 -6.37
N THR A 47 -12.97 -3.57 -6.77
CA THR A 47 -13.24 -2.86 -8.04
C THR A 47 -12.72 -1.42 -8.04
N GLY A 48 -12.75 -0.73 -6.90
CA GLY A 48 -12.29 0.65 -6.74
C GLY A 48 -10.79 0.79 -6.50
N LYS A 49 -10.11 -0.25 -6.00
CA LYS A 49 -8.73 -0.19 -5.48
C LYS A 49 -7.77 -1.28 -5.98
N GLY A 50 -8.28 -2.44 -6.39
CA GLY A 50 -7.47 -3.61 -6.75
C GLY A 50 -7.50 -3.92 -8.24
N PHE A 51 -7.56 -2.90 -9.08
CA PHE A 51 -7.58 -3.04 -10.54
C PHE A 51 -6.16 -3.06 -11.12
N ASP A 52 -6.02 -3.54 -12.35
CA ASP A 52 -4.72 -3.62 -13.01
C ASP A 52 -4.04 -2.25 -13.02
N GLN A 53 -2.74 -2.25 -12.66
CA GLN A 53 -1.91 -1.05 -12.60
C GLN A 53 -2.42 0.03 -11.63
N SER A 54 -3.24 -0.32 -10.63
CA SER A 54 -3.77 0.61 -9.62
C SER A 54 -2.74 1.16 -8.63
N ALA A 55 -1.54 0.57 -8.57
CA ALA A 55 -0.49 0.95 -7.64
C ALA A 55 0.84 1.22 -8.36
N PRO A 56 0.94 2.24 -9.24
CA PRO A 56 2.23 2.63 -9.82
C PRO A 56 3.16 3.13 -8.71
N ILE A 57 4.42 2.73 -8.81
CA ILE A 57 5.48 3.04 -7.84
C ILE A 57 6.67 3.68 -8.56
N GLY A 58 7.26 4.70 -7.94
CA GLY A 58 8.54 5.23 -8.35
C GLY A 58 9.70 4.30 -7.93
N PRO A 59 10.94 4.64 -8.34
CA PRO A 59 12.13 3.94 -7.86
C PRO A 59 12.22 3.97 -6.33
N ILE A 60 12.69 2.87 -5.74
CA ILE A 60 12.86 2.77 -4.29
C ILE A 60 14.23 3.33 -3.90
N THR A 61 14.24 4.23 -2.93
CA THR A 61 15.45 4.75 -2.27
C THR A 61 15.70 3.96 -0.98
N PRO A 62 16.91 3.41 -0.76
CA PRO A 62 17.26 2.74 0.49
C PRO A 62 17.03 3.64 1.71
N ALA A 63 16.59 3.06 2.82
CA ALA A 63 16.54 3.75 4.10
C ALA A 63 17.97 4.06 4.57
N ALA A 64 18.18 5.26 5.10
CA ALA A 64 19.48 5.73 5.59
C ALA A 64 19.90 5.04 6.89
#